data_AF-A0A9P1FTT3-F1
#
_entry.id   AF-A0A9P1FTT3-F1
#
_cell.length_a   1.000
_cell.length_b   1.000
_cell.length_c   1.000
_cell.angle_alpha   90.00
_cell.angle_beta   90.00
_cell.angle_gamma   90.00
#
_symmetry.space_group_name_H-M   'P 1'
#
loop_
_entity.id
_entity.type
_entity.pdbx_description
1 polymer ?
#
loop_
_entity_poly.entity_id
_entity_poly.type
_entity_poly.pdbx_seq_one_letter_code
_entity_poly.pdbx_strand_id
1 'polypeptide(L)'
;MSRKRKLLDEVPDPERAKARALLCGSFGNGNAPSPGTKDEIIARLSEELEHLIFQQSASSLSDYRAEMRKVVASLRRCETLRARLVQGEVKASHLLAEPQMLLTEEQRFLRAKVRQESLERCLKTSFGKLGYFLLGIDCDGSNCSITCERRHLESREQMRGRWPQLEKNHVVICAGPERSGSTWLYNAIRLLHLKAKAPSGGKSEIAPGLSEVPCDSYWLSRLSRENLEERLRAKPAAVVLVKTHEWFDHYPDFIHMAKHVFLTHRDLRGVVASYRRVKWGLAIPDAYVAEHWEWVKRCSLDLSYEQIMRNALVPLKAIAERLNFRLTEEQFEEVREDLQELKRSHCGNAVCQVTKLWPDHRSHETEELQGKGDSSNEQLNELKDPEYAQVLNSRFKEYQRFYGYIS
;
A
#
# COMPACT_ATOMS: atom_id res chain seq x y z
N MET A 1 14.94 10.98 -25.32
CA MET A 1 15.71 10.00 -24.51
C MET A 1 14.88 9.60 -23.30
N SER A 2 14.59 8.31 -23.13
CA SER A 2 13.76 7.80 -22.02
C SER A 2 14.36 8.19 -20.65
N ARG A 3 13.52 8.60 -19.69
CA ARG A 3 13.87 8.92 -18.29
C ARG A 3 14.72 7.81 -17.63
N LYS A 4 14.55 6.57 -18.10
CA LYS A 4 15.33 5.38 -17.73
C LYS A 4 16.83 5.52 -18.03
N ARG A 5 17.22 6.31 -19.04
CA ARG A 5 18.62 6.51 -19.46
C ARG A 5 19.40 7.45 -18.55
N LYS A 6 18.74 8.43 -17.89
CA LYS A 6 19.40 9.36 -16.95
C LYS A 6 19.65 8.76 -15.55
N LEU A 7 18.86 7.76 -15.16
CA LEU A 7 19.03 7.03 -13.89
C LEU A 7 20.12 5.94 -13.98
N LEU A 8 20.40 5.43 -15.19
CA LEU A 8 21.46 4.45 -15.43
C LEU A 8 22.89 5.03 -15.25
N ASP A 9 23.04 6.34 -15.09
CA ASP A 9 24.33 6.98 -14.81
C ASP A 9 24.59 7.16 -13.30
N GLU A 10 23.67 6.76 -12.42
CA GLU A 10 23.76 7.07 -10.98
C GLU A 10 24.55 6.06 -10.13
N VAL A 11 24.81 4.85 -10.62
CA VAL A 11 25.64 3.88 -9.87
C VAL A 11 27.09 4.03 -10.31
N PRO A 12 28.01 4.50 -9.45
CA PRO A 12 29.40 4.66 -9.81
C PRO A 12 29.99 3.32 -10.27
N ASP A 13 30.78 3.33 -11.34
CA ASP A 13 31.47 2.13 -11.82
C ASP A 13 32.26 1.37 -10.73
N PRO A 14 32.87 2.04 -9.72
CA PRO A 14 33.47 1.36 -8.57
C PRO A 14 32.51 0.46 -7.77
N GLU A 15 31.25 0.87 -7.60
CA GLU A 15 30.24 0.06 -6.87
C GLU A 15 29.84 -1.17 -7.69
N ARG A 16 29.70 -1.02 -9.01
CA ARG A 16 29.41 -2.14 -9.91
C ARG A 16 30.57 -3.12 -9.98
N ALA A 17 31.81 -2.63 -10.02
CA ALA A 17 33.01 -3.45 -9.93
C ALA A 17 33.08 -4.25 -8.61
N LYS A 18 32.77 -3.60 -7.48
CA LYS A 18 32.67 -4.25 -6.17
C LYS A 18 31.57 -5.32 -6.13
N ALA A 19 30.43 -5.06 -6.75
CA ALA A 19 29.34 -6.02 -6.85
C ALA A 19 29.74 -7.25 -7.69
N ARG A 20 30.38 -7.06 -8.84
CA ARG A 20 30.94 -8.15 -9.67
C ARG A 20 31.95 -8.99 -8.88
N ALA A 21 32.83 -8.36 -8.10
CA ALA A 21 33.78 -9.07 -7.24
C ALA A 21 33.08 -9.90 -6.14
N LEU A 22 32.02 -9.37 -5.52
CA LEU A 22 31.22 -10.10 -4.53
C LEU A 22 30.48 -11.30 -5.13
N LEU A 23 29.93 -11.16 -6.34
CA LEU A 23 29.29 -12.25 -7.07
C LEU A 23 30.32 -13.33 -7.41
N CYS A 24 31.46 -12.95 -8.00
CA CYS A 24 32.54 -13.86 -8.34
C CYS A 24 33.03 -14.65 -7.11
N GLY A 25 33.31 -13.97 -6.00
CA GLY A 25 33.70 -14.63 -4.75
C GLY A 25 32.63 -15.53 -4.15
N SER A 26 31.35 -15.35 -4.50
CA SER A 26 30.26 -16.22 -4.03
C SER A 26 30.19 -17.56 -4.77
N PHE A 27 30.87 -17.70 -5.92
CA PHE A 27 30.99 -18.97 -6.63
C PHE A 27 32.11 -19.88 -6.09
N GLY A 28 33.07 -19.33 -5.32
CA GLY A 28 34.32 -20.00 -4.93
C GLY A 28 34.27 -20.95 -3.71
N ASN A 29 33.15 -21.08 -3.01
CA ASN A 29 33.08 -21.83 -1.74
C ASN A 29 32.89 -23.36 -1.88
N GLY A 30 33.36 -24.00 -2.95
CA GLY A 30 33.20 -25.45 -3.16
C GLY A 30 34.35 -26.07 -3.94
N ASN A 31 34.70 -27.32 -3.60
CA ASN A 31 35.86 -28.07 -4.10
C ASN A 31 36.12 -27.87 -5.61
N ALA A 32 37.34 -27.48 -5.93
CA ALA A 32 37.74 -26.96 -7.23
C ALA A 32 37.94 -28.06 -8.30
N PRO A 33 37.36 -27.93 -9.51
CA PRO A 33 37.88 -28.52 -10.74
C PRO A 33 39.00 -27.65 -11.33
N SER A 34 39.70 -28.17 -12.34
CA SER A 34 40.92 -27.62 -12.93
C SER A 34 40.85 -26.14 -13.37
N PRO A 35 41.95 -25.37 -13.21
CA PRO A 35 42.02 -23.93 -13.52
C PRO A 35 41.95 -23.67 -15.03
N GLY A 36 41.18 -22.67 -15.45
CA GLY A 36 41.05 -22.23 -16.85
C GLY A 36 39.61 -21.89 -17.24
N THR A 37 38.82 -22.88 -17.64
CA THR A 37 37.47 -22.66 -18.21
C THR A 37 36.43 -22.19 -17.17
N LYS A 38 36.58 -22.59 -15.90
CA LYS A 38 35.58 -22.29 -14.86
C LYS A 38 35.60 -20.82 -14.44
N ASP A 39 36.79 -20.22 -14.33
CA ASP A 39 36.94 -18.84 -13.84
C ASP A 39 36.40 -17.84 -14.86
N GLU A 40 36.59 -18.09 -16.15
CA GLU A 40 36.00 -17.30 -17.24
C GLU A 40 34.46 -17.36 -17.23
N ILE A 41 33.90 -18.56 -17.04
CA ILE A 41 32.45 -18.74 -16.93
C ILE A 41 31.89 -17.98 -15.72
N ILE A 42 32.55 -18.07 -14.57
CA ILE A 42 32.14 -17.37 -13.35
C ILE A 42 32.23 -15.85 -13.52
N ALA A 43 33.30 -15.36 -14.13
CA ALA A 43 33.48 -13.93 -14.40
C ALA A 43 32.34 -13.40 -15.30
N ARG A 44 32.06 -14.10 -16.40
CA ARG A 44 30.97 -13.77 -17.33
C ARG A 44 29.60 -13.82 -16.65
N LEU A 45 29.32 -14.86 -15.86
CA LEU A 45 28.06 -14.97 -15.12
C LEU A 45 27.90 -13.86 -14.06
N SER A 46 29.00 -13.48 -13.41
CA SER A 46 28.99 -12.39 -12.41
C SER A 46 28.71 -11.05 -13.07
N GLU A 47 29.25 -10.80 -14.25
CA GLU A 47 28.96 -9.61 -15.05
C GLU A 47 27.50 -9.61 -15.54
N GLU A 48 27.01 -10.74 -16.07
CA GLU A 48 25.64 -10.87 -16.54
C GLU A 48 24.62 -10.65 -15.41
N LEU A 49 24.80 -11.31 -14.26
CA LEU A 49 23.94 -11.15 -13.08
C LEU A 49 23.95 -9.70 -12.59
N GLU A 50 25.12 -9.08 -12.49
CA GLU A 50 25.23 -7.69 -12.06
C GLU A 50 24.47 -6.75 -13.01
N HIS A 51 24.66 -6.93 -14.32
CA HIS A 51 23.98 -6.13 -15.33
C HIS A 51 22.46 -6.27 -15.26
N LEU A 52 21.95 -7.50 -15.10
CA LEU A 52 20.52 -7.75 -15.00
C LEU A 52 19.93 -7.16 -13.71
N ILE A 53 20.61 -7.28 -12.57
CA ILE A 53 20.19 -6.64 -11.30
C ILE A 53 20.16 -5.13 -11.48
N PHE A 54 21.18 -4.56 -12.12
CA PHE A 54 21.23 -3.13 -12.40
C PHE A 54 20.05 -2.66 -13.26
N GLN A 55 19.70 -3.40 -14.32
CA GLN A 55 18.56 -3.08 -15.18
C GLN A 55 17.21 -3.16 -14.45
N GLN A 56 17.04 -4.15 -13.56
CA GLN A 56 15.78 -4.35 -12.82
C GLN A 56 15.63 -3.38 -11.64
N SER A 57 16.72 -3.06 -10.96
CA SER A 57 16.75 -2.21 -9.76
C SER A 57 17.16 -0.77 -10.05
N ALA A 58 17.08 -0.31 -11.30
CA ALA A 58 17.46 1.04 -11.74
C ALA A 58 16.60 2.18 -11.14
N SER A 59 15.72 1.88 -10.19
CA SER A 59 14.96 2.86 -9.42
C SER A 59 15.80 3.57 -8.36
N SER A 60 16.79 2.89 -7.75
CA SER A 60 17.70 3.50 -6.77
C SER A 60 18.93 2.64 -6.47
N LEU A 61 20.03 3.26 -6.01
CA LEU A 61 21.22 2.56 -5.50
C LEU A 61 20.88 1.64 -4.31
N SER A 62 19.88 2.00 -3.50
CA SER A 62 19.44 1.20 -2.36
C SER A 62 18.82 -0.12 -2.81
N ASP A 63 17.93 -0.07 -3.82
CA ASP A 63 17.27 -1.24 -4.39
C ASP A 63 18.29 -2.17 -5.06
N TYR A 64 19.22 -1.60 -5.84
CA TYR A 64 20.34 -2.34 -6.44
C TYR A 64 21.15 -3.10 -5.38
N ARG A 65 21.55 -2.41 -4.30
CA ARG A 65 22.30 -3.04 -3.20
C ARG A 65 21.46 -4.11 -2.48
N ALA A 66 20.16 -3.92 -2.33
CA ALA A 66 19.28 -4.88 -1.70
C ALA A 66 19.14 -6.17 -2.52
N GLU A 67 18.91 -6.07 -3.82
CA GLU A 67 18.85 -7.22 -4.72
C GLU A 67 20.21 -7.92 -4.82
N MET A 68 21.30 -7.17 -4.95
CA MET A 68 22.66 -7.72 -4.95
C MET A 68 22.94 -8.58 -3.71
N ARG A 69 22.57 -8.09 -2.51
CA ARG A 69 22.73 -8.85 -1.26
C ARG A 69 21.91 -10.14 -1.25
N LYS A 70 20.69 -10.13 -1.78
CA LYS A 70 19.84 -11.33 -1.87
C LYS A 70 20.50 -12.39 -2.75
N VAL A 71 20.91 -12.02 -3.96
CA VAL A 71 21.56 -12.93 -4.91
C VAL A 71 22.86 -13.50 -4.34
N VAL A 72 23.74 -12.64 -3.82
CA VAL A 72 25.00 -13.06 -3.16
C VAL A 72 24.75 -14.02 -2.00
N ALA A 73 23.80 -13.72 -1.12
CA ALA A 73 23.47 -14.58 0.03
C ALA A 73 22.92 -15.94 -0.42
N SER A 74 22.14 -15.98 -1.50
CA SER A 74 21.59 -17.21 -2.07
C SER A 74 22.66 -18.04 -2.75
N LEU A 75 23.53 -17.44 -3.57
CA LEU A 75 24.67 -18.13 -4.18
C LEU A 75 25.58 -18.72 -3.11
N ARG A 76 25.87 -18.01 -2.03
CA ARG A 76 26.71 -18.52 -0.93
C ARG A 76 26.09 -19.73 -0.22
N ARG A 77 24.77 -19.74 -0.01
CA ARG A 77 24.05 -20.78 0.75
C ARG A 77 23.64 -21.99 -0.07
N CYS A 78 23.52 -21.86 -1.40
CA CYS A 78 22.96 -22.90 -2.25
C CYS A 78 24.00 -23.39 -3.28
N GLU A 79 24.74 -24.45 -2.92
CA GLU A 79 25.75 -25.04 -3.80
C GLU A 79 25.16 -25.57 -5.11
N THR A 80 24.01 -26.23 -5.03
CA THR A 80 23.31 -26.75 -6.21
C THR A 80 22.93 -25.64 -7.18
N LEU A 81 22.43 -24.50 -6.70
CA LEU A 81 22.15 -23.33 -7.54
C LEU A 81 23.42 -22.84 -8.26
N ARG A 82 24.55 -22.74 -7.56
CA ARG A 82 25.83 -22.34 -8.18
C ARG A 82 26.24 -23.30 -9.29
N ALA A 83 26.18 -24.61 -9.03
CA ALA A 83 26.54 -25.63 -10.00
C ALA A 83 25.68 -25.53 -11.27
N ARG A 84 24.36 -25.39 -11.10
CA ARG A 84 23.40 -25.27 -12.20
C ARG A 84 23.58 -24.00 -13.04
N LEU A 85 23.96 -22.88 -12.42
CA LEU A 85 24.32 -21.65 -13.14
C LEU A 85 25.59 -21.83 -13.96
N VAL A 86 26.64 -22.41 -13.37
CA VAL A 86 27.93 -22.67 -14.05
C VAL A 86 27.76 -23.65 -15.21
N GLN A 87 26.89 -24.66 -15.06
CA GLN A 87 26.56 -25.64 -16.09
C GLN A 87 25.60 -25.09 -17.16
N GLY A 88 25.04 -23.89 -16.97
CA GLY A 88 24.07 -23.28 -17.89
C GLY A 88 22.67 -23.88 -17.84
N GLU A 89 22.36 -24.75 -16.86
CA GLU A 89 21.01 -25.29 -16.65
C GLU A 89 20.01 -24.24 -16.18
N VAL A 90 20.51 -23.21 -15.48
CA VAL A 90 19.74 -22.04 -15.06
C VAL A 90 20.37 -20.82 -15.71
N LYS A 91 19.56 -20.03 -16.43
CA LYS A 91 19.99 -18.74 -16.98
C LYS A 91 19.97 -17.68 -15.88
N ALA A 92 20.91 -16.74 -15.92
CA ALA A 92 20.97 -15.62 -14.97
C ALA A 92 19.67 -14.79 -14.98
N SER A 93 19.08 -14.59 -16.17
CA SER A 93 17.78 -13.90 -16.33
C SER A 93 16.62 -14.61 -15.62
N HIS A 94 16.59 -15.94 -15.64
CA HIS A 94 15.55 -16.72 -14.96
C HIS A 94 15.69 -16.62 -13.43
N LEU A 95 16.91 -16.57 -12.91
CA LEU A 95 17.17 -16.44 -11.47
C LEU A 95 16.51 -15.19 -10.87
N LEU A 96 16.50 -14.09 -11.64
CA LEU A 96 15.95 -12.80 -11.21
C LEU A 96 14.45 -12.67 -11.50
N ALA A 97 13.95 -13.33 -12.55
CA ALA A 97 12.53 -13.36 -12.86
C ALA A 97 11.72 -14.22 -11.84
N GLU A 98 12.37 -15.20 -11.21
CA GLU A 98 11.74 -16.17 -10.33
C GLU A 98 12.36 -16.15 -8.92
N PRO A 99 11.86 -15.31 -7.99
CA PRO A 99 12.44 -15.18 -6.64
C PRO A 99 12.56 -16.49 -5.85
N GLN A 100 11.73 -17.49 -6.15
CA GLN A 100 11.81 -18.83 -5.57
C GLN A 100 13.12 -19.58 -5.89
N MET A 101 13.78 -19.25 -6.99
CA MET A 101 15.04 -19.88 -7.41
C MET A 101 16.22 -19.49 -6.51
N LEU A 102 16.08 -18.40 -5.74
CA LEU A 102 17.07 -17.95 -4.76
C LEU A 102 17.02 -18.75 -3.44
N LEU A 103 16.09 -19.68 -3.29
CA LEU A 103 15.92 -20.49 -2.08
C LEU A 103 16.58 -21.86 -2.25
N THR A 104 17.08 -22.43 -1.15
CA THR A 104 17.54 -23.83 -1.17
C THR A 104 16.37 -24.77 -1.45
N GLU A 105 16.65 -25.99 -1.90
CA GLU A 105 15.62 -27.01 -2.10
C GLU A 105 14.83 -27.30 -0.82
N GLU A 106 15.52 -27.39 0.32
CA GLU A 106 14.91 -27.51 1.64
C GLU A 106 13.99 -26.32 1.97
N GLN A 107 14.41 -25.08 1.70
CA GLN A 107 13.58 -23.90 1.92
C GLN A 107 12.36 -23.86 1.00
N ARG A 108 12.51 -24.27 -0.27
CA ARG A 108 11.39 -24.40 -1.21
C ARG A 108 10.40 -25.45 -0.73
N PHE A 109 10.91 -26.61 -0.31
CA PHE A 109 10.10 -27.68 0.25
C PHE A 109 9.37 -27.24 1.51
N LEU A 110 10.06 -26.59 2.46
CA LEU A 110 9.46 -26.11 3.70
C LEU A 110 8.40 -25.04 3.44
N ARG A 111 8.64 -24.10 2.51
CA ARG A 111 7.63 -23.11 2.10
C ARG A 111 6.42 -23.76 1.42
N ALA A 112 6.66 -24.74 0.53
CA ALA A 112 5.59 -25.47 -0.13
C ALA A 112 4.75 -26.24 0.89
N LYS A 113 5.40 -26.91 1.85
CA LYS A 113 4.77 -27.62 2.97
C LYS A 113 3.96 -26.68 3.86
N VAL A 114 4.53 -25.57 4.34
CA VAL A 114 3.81 -24.58 5.15
C VAL A 114 2.63 -23.99 4.39
N ARG A 115 2.78 -23.71 3.08
CA ARG A 115 1.69 -23.23 2.23
C ARG A 115 0.60 -24.29 2.08
N GLN A 116 0.97 -25.55 1.88
CA GLN A 116 0.04 -26.68 1.80
C GLN A 116 -0.68 -26.89 3.12
N GLU A 117 0.03 -26.93 4.25
CA GLU A 117 -0.56 -27.07 5.59
C GLU A 117 -1.48 -25.89 5.92
N SER A 118 -1.13 -24.67 5.52
CA SER A 118 -1.98 -23.50 5.65
C SER A 118 -3.25 -23.63 4.80
N LEU A 119 -3.13 -24.10 3.55
CA LEU A 119 -4.27 -24.36 2.66
C LEU A 119 -5.15 -25.48 3.22
N GLU A 120 -4.58 -26.58 3.66
CA GLU A 120 -5.30 -27.70 4.26
C GLU A 120 -5.99 -27.30 5.56
N ARG A 121 -5.34 -26.49 6.40
CA ARG A 121 -5.97 -25.93 7.61
C ARG A 121 -7.14 -25.04 7.24
N CYS A 122 -7.02 -24.18 6.22
CA CYS A 122 -8.13 -23.38 5.70
C CYS A 122 -9.28 -24.25 5.15
N LEU A 123 -8.97 -25.38 4.51
CA LEU A 123 -9.95 -26.29 3.92
C LEU A 123 -10.63 -27.20 4.95
N LYS A 124 -9.92 -27.60 6.02
CA LYS A 124 -10.44 -28.47 7.10
C LYS A 124 -11.32 -27.70 8.08
N THR A 125 -11.17 -26.38 8.21
CA THR A 125 -11.98 -25.54 9.11
C THR A 125 -13.31 -25.06 8.48
N SER A 126 -13.98 -25.95 7.73
CA SER A 126 -15.36 -25.82 7.22
C SER A 126 -15.56 -25.02 5.93
N PHE A 127 -16.34 -25.63 5.03
CA PHE A 127 -16.80 -25.22 3.69
C PHE A 127 -15.87 -25.55 2.50
N GLY A 128 -16.23 -26.63 1.77
CA GLY A 128 -15.60 -27.06 0.52
C GLY A 128 -15.73 -26.07 -0.65
N LYS A 129 -16.06 -26.50 -1.87
CA LYS A 129 -16.10 -25.62 -3.08
C LYS A 129 -17.04 -24.38 -2.97
N LEU A 130 -17.93 -24.32 -1.97
CA LEU A 130 -18.73 -23.15 -1.62
C LEU A 130 -17.98 -22.13 -0.71
N GLY A 131 -16.92 -22.59 -0.04
CA GLY A 131 -16.11 -21.82 0.91
C GLY A 131 -15.31 -20.71 0.25
N TYR A 132 -14.96 -20.81 -1.03
CA TYR A 132 -14.29 -19.69 -1.73
C TYR A 132 -15.19 -18.44 -1.86
N PHE A 133 -16.52 -18.64 -1.86
CA PHE A 133 -17.50 -17.57 -2.09
C PHE A 133 -18.14 -17.04 -0.81
N LEU A 134 -18.19 -17.84 0.26
CA LEU A 134 -18.60 -17.41 1.61
C LEU A 134 -17.41 -16.98 2.48
N LEU A 135 -16.22 -17.53 2.24
CA LEU A 135 -14.95 -17.13 2.85
C LEU A 135 -14.09 -16.42 1.80
N GLY A 136 -14.40 -15.14 1.55
CA GLY A 136 -13.27 -14.22 1.41
C GLY A 136 -12.49 -14.40 2.69
N ILE A 137 -11.32 -15.06 2.64
CA ILE A 137 -10.60 -15.48 3.85
C ILE A 137 -10.32 -14.22 4.67
N ASP A 138 -11.18 -13.98 5.66
CA ASP A 138 -11.03 -12.89 6.60
C ASP A 138 -9.72 -13.17 7.35
N CYS A 139 -8.64 -12.48 6.99
CA CYS A 139 -7.40 -12.50 7.76
C CYS A 139 -7.30 -11.19 8.52
N ASP A 140 -6.90 -11.26 9.79
CA ASP A 140 -6.52 -10.09 10.61
C ASP A 140 -5.35 -9.26 10.02
N GLY A 141 -4.77 -9.73 8.90
CA GLY A 141 -3.68 -9.09 8.18
C GLY A 141 -2.30 -9.49 8.67
N SER A 142 -2.17 -10.31 9.71
CA SER A 142 -0.89 -10.66 10.36
C SER A 142 0.09 -11.42 9.44
N ASN A 143 -0.43 -12.19 8.46
CA ASN A 143 0.36 -13.03 7.55
C ASN A 143 0.18 -12.68 6.06
N CYS A 144 -0.37 -11.51 5.79
CA CYS A 144 -0.85 -11.13 4.47
C CYS A 144 0.14 -10.10 3.85
N SER A 145 0.65 -10.37 2.64
CA SER A 145 1.62 -9.49 1.95
C SER A 145 0.99 -8.12 1.63
N ILE A 146 1.80 -7.13 1.27
CA ILE A 146 1.28 -5.81 0.89
C ILE A 146 0.21 -5.92 -0.21
N THR A 147 0.38 -6.81 -1.18
CA THR A 147 -0.55 -7.07 -2.29
C THR A 147 -1.70 -8.03 -1.92
N CYS A 148 -2.05 -8.17 -0.65
CA CYS A 148 -3.10 -9.09 -0.24
C CYS A 148 -4.48 -8.54 -0.66
N GLU A 149 -5.11 -9.23 -1.60
CA GLU A 149 -6.47 -8.94 -2.07
C GLU A 149 -7.56 -9.60 -1.19
N ARG A 150 -7.18 -10.21 -0.06
CA ARG A 150 -8.13 -10.81 0.89
C ARG A 150 -8.90 -9.72 1.65
N ARG A 151 -9.98 -10.13 2.29
CA ARG A 151 -10.72 -9.26 3.20
C ARG A 151 -9.98 -9.21 4.54
N HIS A 152 -9.83 -8.00 5.06
CA HIS A 152 -9.13 -7.76 6.31
C HIS A 152 -10.07 -7.07 7.29
N LEU A 153 -10.60 -7.85 8.22
CA LEU A 153 -11.55 -7.38 9.22
C LEU A 153 -10.86 -7.32 10.58
N GLU A 154 -11.03 -6.20 11.28
CA GLU A 154 -10.73 -6.17 12.72
C GLU A 154 -11.78 -6.96 13.51
N SER A 155 -11.49 -7.26 14.78
CA SER A 155 -12.38 -8.06 15.64
C SER A 155 -13.81 -7.51 15.72
N ARG A 156 -13.97 -6.18 15.66
CA ARG A 156 -15.28 -5.51 15.61
C ARG A 156 -16.02 -5.81 14.30
N GLU A 157 -15.31 -5.89 13.18
CA GLU A 157 -15.87 -6.12 11.84
C GLU A 157 -16.15 -7.61 11.54
N GLN A 158 -15.59 -8.54 12.32
CA GLN A 158 -15.75 -9.99 12.12
C GLN A 158 -17.18 -10.51 12.38
N MET A 159 -18.06 -9.73 13.00
CA MET A 159 -19.45 -10.12 13.26
C MET A 159 -20.40 -9.99 12.05
N ARG A 160 -19.88 -10.27 10.84
CA ARG A 160 -20.55 -10.06 9.54
C ARG A 160 -21.89 -10.79 9.38
N GLY A 161 -22.01 -11.98 9.98
CA GLY A 161 -23.26 -12.76 9.95
C GLY A 161 -24.43 -12.08 10.65
N ARG A 162 -24.17 -11.00 11.38
CA ARG A 162 -25.15 -10.21 12.12
C ARG A 162 -25.41 -8.83 11.50
N TRP A 163 -24.78 -8.54 10.37
CA TRP A 163 -24.96 -7.25 9.71
C TRP A 163 -26.36 -7.12 9.11
N PRO A 164 -26.99 -5.93 9.20
CA PRO A 164 -28.23 -5.67 8.50
C PRO A 164 -28.02 -5.83 7.00
N GLN A 165 -28.98 -6.44 6.32
CA GLN A 165 -28.90 -6.63 4.87
C GLN A 165 -29.13 -5.29 4.16
N LEU A 166 -28.16 -4.87 3.35
CA LEU A 166 -28.39 -3.81 2.37
C LEU A 166 -29.19 -4.37 1.18
N GLU A 167 -30.04 -3.55 0.57
CA GLU A 167 -30.74 -3.92 -0.67
C GLU A 167 -29.77 -4.18 -1.82
N LYS A 168 -28.69 -3.39 -1.90
CA LYS A 168 -27.66 -3.51 -2.91
C LYS A 168 -26.29 -3.09 -2.39
N ASN A 169 -25.25 -3.57 -3.06
CA ASN A 169 -23.89 -3.14 -2.77
C ASN A 169 -23.68 -1.68 -3.19
N HIS A 170 -22.82 -0.98 -2.45
CA HIS A 170 -22.38 0.38 -2.79
C HIS A 170 -20.86 0.43 -2.82
N VAL A 171 -20.29 1.22 -3.72
CA VAL A 171 -18.84 1.45 -3.74
C VAL A 171 -18.55 2.85 -3.23
N VAL A 172 -17.61 2.97 -2.30
CA VAL A 172 -17.05 4.23 -1.82
C VAL A 172 -15.55 4.19 -2.06
N ILE A 173 -15.00 5.21 -2.72
CA ILE A 173 -13.58 5.30 -3.01
C ILE A 173 -12.95 6.41 -2.18
N CYS A 174 -11.90 6.07 -1.44
CA CYS A 174 -10.98 6.96 -0.75
C CYS A 174 -9.74 7.13 -1.64
N ALA A 175 -9.75 8.18 -2.44
CA ALA A 175 -8.65 8.57 -3.30
C ALA A 175 -7.76 9.62 -2.60
N GLY A 176 -6.55 9.72 -3.08
CA GLY A 176 -5.59 10.72 -2.62
C GLY A 176 -4.19 10.24 -2.93
N PRO A 177 -3.34 11.08 -3.53
CA PRO A 177 -1.94 10.76 -3.77
C PRO A 177 -1.23 10.32 -2.48
N GLU A 178 -0.07 9.68 -2.56
CA GLU A 178 0.63 9.21 -1.36
C GLU A 178 0.89 10.37 -0.38
N ARG A 179 0.74 10.09 0.92
CA ARG A 179 1.00 11.03 2.02
C ARG A 179 0.07 12.26 2.07
N SER A 180 -1.01 12.27 1.29
CA SER A 180 -2.07 13.30 1.29
C SER A 180 -3.05 13.22 2.47
N GLY A 181 -3.01 12.15 3.27
CA GLY A 181 -4.03 11.88 4.29
C GLY A 181 -5.07 10.83 3.90
N SER A 182 -4.95 10.22 2.72
CA SER A 182 -5.86 9.18 2.23
C SER A 182 -6.04 7.97 3.19
N THR A 183 -5.03 7.64 4.01
CA THR A 183 -5.17 6.60 5.06
C THR A 183 -6.06 7.08 6.20
N TRP A 184 -5.96 8.35 6.61
CA TRP A 184 -6.88 8.92 7.59
C TRP A 184 -8.31 8.90 7.04
N LEU A 185 -8.51 9.36 5.80
CA LEU A 185 -9.82 9.38 5.13
C LEU A 185 -10.44 7.98 5.07
N TYR A 186 -9.65 6.97 4.67
CA TYR A 186 -10.11 5.59 4.62
C TYR A 186 -10.61 5.09 5.97
N ASN A 187 -9.84 5.29 7.04
CA ASN A 187 -10.27 4.84 8.37
C ASN A 187 -11.42 5.69 8.92
N ALA A 188 -11.49 6.99 8.57
CA ALA A 188 -12.58 7.86 8.98
C ALA A 188 -13.92 7.35 8.46
N ILE A 189 -14.00 7.04 7.16
CA ILE A 189 -15.21 6.46 6.56
C ILE A 189 -15.54 5.10 7.19
N ARG A 190 -14.52 4.25 7.38
CA ARG A 190 -14.71 2.93 8.01
C ARG A 190 -15.31 3.03 9.42
N LEU A 191 -14.76 3.91 10.26
CA LEU A 191 -15.23 4.13 11.63
C LEU A 191 -16.60 4.83 11.66
N LEU A 192 -16.86 5.77 10.74
CA LEU A 192 -18.20 6.37 10.58
C LEU A 192 -19.25 5.30 10.25
N HIS A 193 -18.94 4.34 9.37
CA HIS A 193 -19.83 3.21 9.07
C HIS A 193 -20.13 2.34 10.31
N LEU A 194 -19.13 2.13 11.18
CA LEU A 194 -19.29 1.39 12.43
C LEU A 194 -20.19 2.13 13.43
N LYS A 195 -20.10 3.48 13.51
CA LYS A 195 -20.98 4.26 14.39
C LYS A 195 -22.36 4.54 13.80
N ALA A 196 -22.49 4.50 12.47
CA ALA A 196 -23.72 4.77 11.77
C ALA A 196 -24.74 3.66 12.04
N LYS A 197 -25.75 4.01 12.85
CA LYS A 197 -26.94 3.21 13.02
C LYS A 197 -27.69 3.12 11.70
N ALA A 198 -28.18 1.93 11.34
CA ALA A 198 -29.08 1.80 10.21
C ALA A 198 -30.30 2.72 10.41
N PRO A 199 -30.69 3.54 9.40
CA PRO A 199 -31.80 4.47 9.55
C PRO A 199 -33.06 3.69 9.94
N SER A 200 -33.65 4.08 11.08
CA SER A 200 -34.75 3.40 11.78
C SER A 200 -36.11 3.49 11.07
N GLY A 201 -36.12 3.67 9.73
CA GLY A 201 -37.27 4.14 8.96
C GLY A 201 -37.99 3.11 8.10
N GLY A 202 -37.58 1.84 8.08
CA GLY A 202 -38.29 0.76 7.39
C GLY A 202 -38.74 -0.28 8.41
N LYS A 203 -40.03 -0.63 8.43
CA LYS A 203 -40.65 -1.65 9.32
C LYS A 203 -39.95 -3.01 9.19
N SER A 204 -38.86 -3.17 9.90
CA SER A 204 -38.21 -4.46 10.11
C SER A 204 -38.12 -4.67 11.61
N GLU A 205 -38.78 -5.72 12.08
CA GLU A 205 -38.72 -6.24 13.44
C GLU A 205 -37.32 -6.82 13.71
N ILE A 206 -36.28 -6.00 13.54
CA ILE A 206 -34.91 -6.38 13.88
C ILE A 206 -34.75 -6.09 15.36
N ALA A 207 -34.42 -7.15 16.09
CA ALA A 207 -34.16 -7.14 17.52
C ALA A 207 -33.29 -5.93 17.94
N PRO A 208 -33.61 -5.26 19.06
CA PRO A 208 -32.78 -4.21 19.61
C PRO A 208 -31.39 -4.78 19.92
N GLY A 209 -30.37 -4.40 19.14
CA GLY A 209 -29.00 -4.86 19.41
C GLY A 209 -27.96 -4.77 18.28
N LEU A 210 -28.33 -4.55 17.02
CA LEU A 210 -27.34 -4.50 15.92
C LEU A 210 -27.59 -3.32 14.99
N SER A 211 -26.70 -2.33 15.04
CA SER A 211 -26.86 -1.02 14.41
C SER A 211 -25.56 -0.53 13.79
N GLU A 212 -25.06 -1.26 12.80
CA GLU A 212 -23.86 -0.90 12.05
C GLU A 212 -24.10 -1.16 10.56
N VAL A 213 -23.63 -0.27 9.68
CA VAL A 213 -23.73 -0.49 8.23
C VAL A 213 -22.58 -1.40 7.80
N PRO A 214 -22.85 -2.53 7.13
CA PRO A 214 -21.81 -3.44 6.68
C PRO A 214 -20.78 -2.75 5.77
N CYS A 215 -19.51 -2.72 6.17
CA CYS A 215 -18.42 -2.09 5.42
C CYS A 215 -17.33 -3.13 5.08
N ASP A 216 -17.25 -3.53 3.81
CA ASP A 216 -16.17 -4.36 3.26
C ASP A 216 -15.00 -3.46 2.86
N SER A 217 -14.09 -3.24 3.82
CA SER A 217 -12.96 -2.35 3.65
C SER A 217 -11.80 -3.03 2.89
N TYR A 218 -11.30 -2.36 1.86
CA TYR A 218 -10.44 -2.95 0.84
C TYR A 218 -9.40 -1.95 0.31
N TRP A 219 -8.22 -2.47 -0.04
CA TRP A 219 -7.17 -1.69 -0.68
C TRP A 219 -6.60 -2.46 -1.86
N LEU A 220 -6.48 -1.77 -2.98
CA LEU A 220 -5.79 -2.25 -4.16
C LEU A 220 -4.72 -1.24 -4.52
N SER A 221 -3.53 -1.73 -4.90
CA SER A 221 -2.58 -0.89 -5.63
C SER A 221 -3.16 -0.44 -6.96
N ARG A 222 -3.86 -1.35 -7.65
CA ARG A 222 -4.53 -1.08 -8.92
C ARG A 222 -5.98 -1.56 -8.89
N LEU A 223 -6.92 -0.62 -8.88
CA LEU A 223 -8.34 -0.94 -9.04
C LEU A 223 -8.62 -1.39 -10.49
N SER A 224 -9.27 -2.53 -10.64
CA SER A 224 -9.77 -3.03 -11.93
C SER A 224 -11.28 -3.23 -11.84
N ARG A 225 -11.95 -3.24 -13.00
CA ARG A 225 -13.37 -3.55 -13.09
C ARG A 225 -13.65 -4.94 -12.54
N GLU A 226 -12.83 -5.92 -12.91
CA GLU A 226 -13.00 -7.33 -12.53
C GLU A 226 -12.95 -7.49 -11.01
N ASN A 227 -11.99 -6.86 -10.35
CA ASN A 227 -11.85 -6.92 -8.89
C ASN A 227 -13.04 -6.27 -8.19
N LEU A 228 -13.55 -5.16 -8.73
CA LEU A 228 -14.70 -4.47 -8.17
C LEU A 228 -15.99 -5.27 -8.35
N GLU A 229 -16.23 -5.79 -9.56
CA GLU A 229 -17.37 -6.65 -9.87
C GLU A 229 -17.38 -7.93 -9.04
N GLU A 230 -16.21 -8.55 -8.84
CA GLU A 230 -16.07 -9.70 -7.95
C GLU A 230 -16.53 -9.37 -6.52
N ARG A 231 -16.07 -8.24 -5.96
CA ARG A 231 -16.48 -7.80 -4.62
C ARG A 231 -17.96 -7.45 -4.54
N LEU A 232 -18.51 -6.84 -5.58
CA LEU A 232 -19.93 -6.50 -5.67
C LEU A 232 -20.85 -7.71 -5.89
N ARG A 233 -20.32 -8.89 -6.20
CA ARG A 233 -21.10 -10.13 -6.21
C ARG A 233 -21.19 -10.78 -4.83
N ALA A 234 -20.34 -10.37 -3.88
CA ALA A 234 -20.35 -10.94 -2.53
C ALA A 234 -21.68 -10.69 -1.81
N LYS A 235 -22.09 -11.68 -1.00
CA LYS A 235 -23.29 -11.62 -0.14
C LYS A 235 -22.89 -11.79 1.34
N PRO A 236 -23.65 -11.18 2.29
CA PRO A 236 -24.72 -10.21 2.06
C PRO A 236 -24.18 -8.92 1.43
N ALA A 237 -25.08 -8.10 0.88
CA ALA A 237 -24.67 -6.83 0.30
C ALA A 237 -24.07 -5.91 1.38
N ALA A 238 -23.02 -5.18 1.01
CA ALA A 238 -22.21 -4.32 1.86
C ALA A 238 -21.78 -3.05 1.11
N VAL A 239 -21.24 -2.10 1.86
CA VAL A 239 -20.48 -0.99 1.29
C VAL A 239 -19.05 -1.47 1.05
N VAL A 240 -18.63 -1.51 -0.20
CA VAL A 240 -17.25 -1.80 -0.62
C VAL A 240 -16.46 -0.50 -0.55
N LEU A 241 -15.63 -0.38 0.48
CA LEU A 241 -14.80 0.80 0.73
C LEU A 241 -13.41 0.57 0.16
N VAL A 242 -13.05 1.28 -0.90
CA VAL A 242 -11.78 1.12 -1.62
C VAL A 242 -10.85 2.27 -1.30
N LYS A 243 -9.62 1.99 -0.86
CA LYS A 243 -8.53 2.98 -0.87
C LYS A 243 -7.69 2.83 -2.12
N THR A 244 -7.29 3.94 -2.74
CA THR A 244 -6.34 3.97 -3.87
C THR A 244 -5.52 5.27 -3.87
N HIS A 245 -4.36 5.24 -4.54
CA HIS A 245 -3.49 6.40 -4.72
C HIS A 245 -3.42 6.83 -6.19
N GLU A 246 -3.28 5.84 -7.07
CA GLU A 246 -3.01 6.06 -8.49
C GLU A 246 -4.31 6.22 -9.28
N TRP A 247 -4.24 7.04 -10.33
CA TRP A 247 -5.24 7.09 -11.39
C TRP A 247 -4.74 6.31 -12.61
N PHE A 248 -5.65 5.62 -13.30
CA PHE A 248 -5.33 4.92 -14.54
C PHE A 248 -6.35 5.24 -15.63
N ASP A 249 -5.89 5.20 -16.89
CA ASP A 249 -6.70 5.55 -18.07
C ASP A 249 -7.95 4.70 -18.26
N HIS A 250 -8.00 3.49 -17.68
CA HIS A 250 -9.16 2.59 -17.74
C HIS A 250 -10.18 2.83 -16.60
N TYR A 251 -9.91 3.72 -15.65
CA TYR A 251 -10.85 4.03 -14.56
C TYR A 251 -12.18 4.65 -15.03
N PRO A 252 -12.23 5.55 -16.04
CA PRO A 252 -13.49 6.07 -16.58
C PRO A 252 -14.51 4.98 -16.91
N ASP A 253 -14.07 3.80 -17.32
CA ASP A 253 -14.93 2.68 -17.74
C ASP A 253 -15.76 2.10 -16.59
N PHE A 254 -15.37 2.29 -15.33
CA PHE A 254 -16.07 1.67 -14.20
C PHE A 254 -16.16 2.57 -12.95
N ILE A 255 -15.52 3.74 -12.93
CA ILE A 255 -15.55 4.65 -11.77
C ILE A 255 -16.97 5.13 -11.45
N HIS A 256 -17.87 5.15 -12.43
CA HIS A 256 -19.29 5.47 -12.26
C HIS A 256 -20.04 4.44 -11.38
N MET A 257 -19.45 3.28 -11.10
CA MET A 257 -19.95 2.32 -10.12
C MET A 257 -19.77 2.83 -8.67
N ALA A 258 -18.86 3.78 -8.45
CA ALA A 258 -18.65 4.46 -7.18
C ALA A 258 -19.81 5.41 -6.89
N LYS A 259 -20.50 5.18 -5.77
CA LYS A 259 -21.53 6.11 -5.27
C LYS A 259 -20.89 7.41 -4.79
N HIS A 260 -19.72 7.29 -4.15
CA HIS A 260 -18.95 8.41 -3.66
C HIS A 260 -17.47 8.21 -3.94
N VAL A 261 -16.80 9.31 -4.28
CA VAL A 261 -15.34 9.39 -4.39
C VAL A 261 -14.91 10.53 -3.48
N PHE A 262 -14.24 10.20 -2.39
CA PHE A 262 -13.66 11.15 -1.46
C PHE A 262 -12.18 11.31 -1.80
N LEU A 263 -11.72 12.54 -1.91
CA LEU A 263 -10.35 12.88 -2.27
C LEU A 263 -9.67 13.58 -1.10
N THR A 264 -8.37 13.32 -0.94
CA THR A 264 -7.51 14.10 -0.06
C THR A 264 -6.40 14.77 -0.86
N HIS A 265 -6.03 15.98 -0.45
CA HIS A 265 -4.90 16.75 -0.99
C HIS A 265 -4.05 17.30 0.16
N ARG A 266 -2.80 17.66 -0.13
CA ARG A 266 -1.85 18.15 0.87
C ARG A 266 -0.85 19.11 0.23
N ASP A 267 -0.37 20.07 1.01
CA ASP A 267 0.74 20.92 0.60
C ASP A 267 1.94 20.06 0.20
N LEU A 268 2.42 20.23 -1.04
CA LEU A 268 3.51 19.43 -1.59
C LEU A 268 4.80 19.52 -0.76
N ARG A 269 5.01 20.63 -0.04
CA ARG A 269 6.15 20.76 0.89
C ARG A 269 6.01 19.81 2.08
N GLY A 270 4.79 19.61 2.56
CA GLY A 270 4.46 18.63 3.61
C GLY A 270 4.55 17.19 3.09
N VAL A 271 4.25 16.96 1.81
CA VAL A 271 4.47 15.66 1.15
C VAL A 271 5.96 15.32 1.11
N VAL A 272 6.83 16.24 0.65
CA VAL A 272 8.29 16.02 0.62
C VAL A 272 8.87 15.79 2.03
N ALA A 273 8.48 16.60 3.01
CA ALA A 273 8.89 16.38 4.40
C ALA A 273 8.46 14.99 4.90
N SER A 274 7.26 14.54 4.51
CA SER A 274 6.80 13.20 4.82
C SER A 274 7.61 12.12 4.09
N TYR A 275 8.01 12.33 2.82
CA TYR A 275 8.88 11.41 2.08
C TYR A 275 10.27 11.30 2.72
N ARG A 276 10.88 12.43 3.13
CA ARG A 276 12.15 12.46 3.89
C ARG A 276 12.07 11.56 5.13
N ARG A 277 11.01 11.73 5.93
CA ARG A 277 10.82 10.97 7.17
C ARG A 277 10.78 9.45 6.92
N VAL A 278 10.01 9.01 5.93
CA VAL A 278 9.89 7.58 5.60
C VAL A 278 11.00 7.07 4.66
N LYS A 279 12.03 7.89 4.41
CA LYS A 279 13.17 7.59 3.55
C LYS A 279 12.77 7.22 2.11
N TRP A 280 11.74 7.87 1.61
CA TRP A 280 11.35 7.81 0.19
C TRP A 280 12.07 8.90 -0.61
N GLY A 281 12.07 8.76 -1.94
CA GLY A 281 12.65 9.77 -2.84
C GLY A 281 12.00 11.14 -2.66
N LEU A 282 12.80 12.22 -2.70
CA LEU A 282 12.32 13.58 -2.45
C LEU A 282 11.52 14.17 -3.62
N ALA A 283 11.72 13.64 -4.82
CA ALA A 283 11.11 14.16 -6.02
C ALA A 283 9.64 13.71 -6.12
N ILE A 284 8.72 14.67 -6.06
CA ILE A 284 7.32 14.42 -6.41
C ILE A 284 7.23 14.18 -7.93
N PRO A 285 6.72 13.02 -8.38
CA PRO A 285 6.56 12.74 -9.81
C PRO A 285 5.46 13.61 -10.43
N ASP A 286 5.55 13.94 -11.72
CA ASP A 286 4.50 14.74 -12.40
C ASP A 286 3.14 14.05 -12.36
N ALA A 287 3.16 12.72 -12.43
CA ALA A 287 1.99 11.85 -12.28
C ALA A 287 1.22 12.12 -10.98
N TYR A 288 1.90 12.44 -9.87
CA TYR A 288 1.25 12.75 -8.59
C TYR A 288 0.19 13.84 -8.73
N VAL A 289 0.52 14.94 -9.42
CA VAL A 289 -0.38 16.08 -9.62
C VAL A 289 -1.34 15.84 -10.78
N ALA A 290 -0.86 15.23 -11.88
CA ALA A 290 -1.71 14.95 -13.04
C ALA A 290 -2.86 13.98 -12.69
N GLU A 291 -2.56 12.90 -11.97
CA GLU A 291 -3.54 11.92 -11.52
C GLU A 291 -4.49 12.50 -10.47
N HIS A 292 -3.98 13.37 -9.59
CA HIS A 292 -4.82 14.11 -8.65
C HIS A 292 -5.89 14.93 -9.36
N TRP A 293 -5.56 15.61 -10.45
CA TRP A 293 -6.55 16.36 -11.22
C TRP A 293 -7.63 15.47 -11.85
N GLU A 294 -7.29 14.24 -12.23
CA GLU A 294 -8.29 13.29 -12.69
C GLU A 294 -9.25 12.86 -11.57
N TRP A 295 -8.75 12.76 -10.34
CA TRP A 295 -9.60 12.53 -9.17
C TRP A 295 -10.50 13.74 -8.85
N VAL A 296 -9.96 14.97 -8.91
CA VAL A 296 -10.73 16.20 -8.64
C VAL A 296 -11.97 16.29 -9.52
N LYS A 297 -11.86 15.93 -10.80
CA LYS A 297 -12.99 15.93 -11.76
C LYS A 297 -14.14 15.00 -11.37
N ARG A 298 -13.91 14.03 -10.49
CA ARG A 298 -14.83 12.93 -10.17
C ARG A 298 -15.16 12.81 -8.69
N CYS A 299 -14.48 13.56 -7.84
CA CYS A 299 -14.70 13.50 -6.40
C CYS A 299 -16.03 14.18 -6.02
N SER A 300 -16.72 13.60 -5.04
CA SER A 300 -17.89 14.20 -4.39
C SER A 300 -17.52 15.12 -3.22
N LEU A 301 -16.29 14.98 -2.72
CA LEU A 301 -15.75 15.80 -1.64
C LEU A 301 -14.22 15.75 -1.69
N ASP A 302 -13.58 16.92 -1.66
CA ASP A 302 -12.13 17.09 -1.64
C ASP A 302 -11.70 17.70 -0.30
N LEU A 303 -10.79 17.04 0.41
CA LEU A 303 -10.42 17.36 1.78
C LEU A 303 -8.94 17.71 1.91
N SER A 304 -8.65 18.85 2.53
CA SER A 304 -7.28 19.25 2.84
C SER A 304 -6.75 18.43 4.03
N TYR A 305 -5.53 17.91 3.89
CA TYR A 305 -4.78 17.35 5.01
C TYR A 305 -4.63 18.36 6.15
N GLU A 306 -4.37 19.62 5.83
CA GLU A 306 -4.23 20.68 6.83
C GLU A 306 -5.53 20.92 7.60
N GLN A 307 -6.70 20.81 6.97
CA GLN A 307 -7.98 20.84 7.66
C GLN A 307 -8.16 19.64 8.60
N ILE A 308 -7.81 18.43 8.13
CA ILE A 308 -7.83 17.20 8.94
C ILE A 308 -6.97 17.37 10.20
N MET A 309 -5.77 17.94 10.05
CA MET A 309 -4.84 18.13 11.16
C MET A 309 -5.31 19.17 12.18
N ARG A 310 -5.89 20.29 11.72
CA ARG A 310 -6.39 21.36 12.61
C ARG A 310 -7.62 20.90 13.39
N ASN A 311 -8.64 20.40 12.68
CA ASN A 311 -9.90 20.01 13.30
C ASN A 311 -10.55 18.86 12.53
N ALA A 312 -10.28 17.64 12.98
CA ALA A 312 -10.79 16.41 12.39
C ALA A 312 -12.33 16.31 12.37
N LEU A 313 -13.04 16.99 13.28
CA LEU A 313 -14.51 16.92 13.34
C LEU A 313 -15.16 17.56 12.11
N VAL A 314 -14.57 18.63 11.57
CA VAL A 314 -15.13 19.33 10.40
C VAL A 314 -15.14 18.41 9.17
N PRO A 315 -14.02 17.77 8.77
CA PRO A 315 -14.04 16.76 7.73
C PRO A 315 -14.93 15.55 8.05
N LEU A 316 -14.97 15.08 9.30
CA LEU A 316 -15.83 13.95 9.68
C LEU A 316 -17.31 14.24 9.44
N LYS A 317 -17.79 15.42 9.83
CA LYS A 317 -19.17 15.86 9.60
C LYS A 317 -19.47 15.99 8.10
N ALA A 318 -18.56 16.58 7.33
CA ALA A 318 -18.72 16.71 5.88
C ALA A 318 -18.78 15.33 5.18
N ILE A 319 -17.97 14.36 5.61
CA ILE A 319 -18.02 12.99 5.10
C ILE A 319 -19.35 12.33 5.45
N ALA A 320 -19.76 12.42 6.72
CA ALA A 320 -21.01 11.83 7.21
C ALA A 320 -22.24 12.40 6.49
N GLU A 321 -22.28 13.71 6.24
CA GLU A 321 -23.33 14.36 5.45
C GLU A 321 -23.41 13.76 4.04
N ARG A 322 -22.28 13.62 3.34
CA ARG A 322 -22.24 13.02 2.00
C ARG A 322 -22.68 11.55 1.99
N LEU A 323 -22.37 10.81 3.05
CA LEU A 323 -22.80 9.43 3.25
C LEU A 323 -24.25 9.30 3.76
N ASN A 324 -24.90 10.43 4.09
CA ASN A 324 -26.23 10.51 4.72
C ASN A 324 -26.29 9.80 6.09
N PHE A 325 -25.22 9.87 6.87
CA PHE A 325 -25.21 9.40 8.24
C PHE A 325 -25.79 10.43 9.19
N ARG A 326 -26.59 9.96 10.14
CA ARG A 326 -27.11 10.76 11.25
C ARG A 326 -26.40 10.30 12.52
N LEU A 327 -25.37 11.04 12.91
CA LEU A 327 -24.58 10.78 14.09
C LEU A 327 -24.77 11.93 15.10
N THR A 328 -24.72 11.63 16.39
CA THR A 328 -24.67 12.66 17.43
C THR A 328 -23.27 13.27 17.51
N GLU A 329 -23.14 14.40 18.20
CA GLU A 329 -21.83 15.01 18.48
C GLU A 329 -20.93 14.03 19.26
N GLU A 330 -21.47 13.30 20.24
CA GLU A 330 -20.68 12.30 20.98
C GLU A 330 -20.15 11.20 20.04
N GLN A 331 -20.95 10.73 19.09
CA GLN A 331 -20.51 9.72 18.13
C GLN A 331 -19.40 10.26 17.20
N PHE A 332 -19.42 11.55 16.82
CA PHE A 332 -18.33 12.15 16.07
C PHE A 332 -17.04 12.25 16.88
N GLU A 333 -17.16 12.58 18.17
CA GLU A 333 -16.02 12.60 19.10
C GLU A 333 -15.42 11.21 19.28
N GLU A 334 -16.26 10.18 19.46
CA GLU A 334 -15.79 8.79 19.54
C GLU A 334 -15.02 8.38 18.26
N VAL A 335 -15.50 8.75 17.07
CA VAL A 335 -14.77 8.47 15.82
C VAL A 335 -13.44 9.22 15.78
N ARG A 336 -13.40 10.48 16.24
CA ARG A 336 -12.16 11.26 16.30
C ARG A 336 -11.14 10.62 17.25
N GLU A 337 -11.58 10.18 18.42
CA GLU A 337 -10.76 9.48 19.40
C GLU A 337 -10.27 8.13 18.85
N ASP A 338 -11.17 7.30 18.29
CA ASP A 338 -10.82 6.04 17.63
C ASP A 338 -9.77 6.28 16.53
N LEU A 339 -9.91 7.36 15.73
CA LEU A 339 -8.92 7.76 14.72
C LEU A 339 -7.57 8.15 15.33
N GLN A 340 -7.54 8.90 16.42
CA GLN A 340 -6.31 9.29 17.12
C GLN A 340 -5.61 8.05 17.70
N GLU A 341 -6.36 7.11 18.24
CA GLU A 341 -5.83 5.90 18.87
C GLU A 341 -5.51 4.76 17.91
N LEU A 342 -5.77 4.92 16.60
CA LEU A 342 -5.48 3.88 15.61
C LEU A 342 -4.02 3.41 15.69
N LYS A 343 -3.85 2.20 16.22
CA LYS A 343 -2.59 1.47 16.25
C LYS A 343 -2.55 0.47 15.10
N ARG A 344 -1.34 0.07 14.75
CA ARG A 344 -1.15 -1.10 13.90
C ARG A 344 -1.54 -2.35 14.68
N SER A 345 -2.26 -3.26 14.04
CA SER A 345 -2.69 -4.52 14.66
C SER A 345 -1.52 -5.50 14.92
N HIS A 346 -0.33 -5.23 14.38
CA HIS A 346 0.85 -6.09 14.53
C HIS A 346 2.15 -5.30 14.67
N CYS A 347 3.13 -5.91 15.33
CA CYS A 347 4.50 -5.44 15.42
C CYS A 347 5.30 -5.81 14.16
N GLY A 348 6.18 -4.92 13.69
CA GLY A 348 7.08 -5.16 12.55
C GLY A 348 7.07 -4.07 11.48
N ASN A 349 7.66 -4.31 10.32
CA ASN A 349 7.76 -3.32 9.22
C ASN A 349 6.67 -3.46 8.14
N ALA A 350 5.66 -4.31 8.37
CA ALA A 350 4.58 -4.54 7.41
C ALA A 350 3.46 -3.51 7.54
N VAL A 351 2.69 -3.31 6.47
CA VAL A 351 1.45 -2.53 6.50
C VAL A 351 0.39 -3.29 7.30
N CYS A 352 -0.35 -2.62 8.18
CA CYS A 352 -1.55 -3.20 8.78
C CYS A 352 -2.61 -3.34 7.67
N GLN A 353 -3.01 -4.56 7.35
CA GLN A 353 -3.94 -4.76 6.24
C GLN A 353 -5.37 -4.33 6.52
N VAL A 354 -5.73 -4.08 7.77
CA VAL A 354 -7.06 -3.54 8.13
C VAL A 354 -7.03 -2.01 8.02
N THR A 355 -6.15 -1.34 8.79
CA THR A 355 -6.09 0.13 8.85
C THR A 355 -5.26 0.78 7.75
N LYS A 356 -4.49 -0.01 6.99
CA LYS A 356 -3.52 0.46 6.00
C LYS A 356 -2.48 1.43 6.57
N LEU A 357 -2.27 1.38 7.89
CA LEU A 357 -1.20 2.10 8.56
C LEU A 357 0.15 1.42 8.29
N TRP A 358 1.10 2.22 7.82
CA TRP A 358 2.50 1.83 7.63
C TRP A 358 3.27 2.02 8.95
N PRO A 359 4.42 1.36 9.11
CA PRO A 359 5.41 1.82 10.09
C PRO A 359 5.71 3.30 9.85
N ASP A 360 5.81 4.08 10.93
CA ASP A 360 6.15 5.51 10.88
C ASP A 360 5.21 6.36 9.99
N HIS A 361 3.97 5.89 9.78
CA HIS A 361 2.99 6.63 9.00
C HIS A 361 2.70 7.99 9.65
N ARG A 362 2.60 8.01 10.97
CA ARG A 362 2.48 9.21 11.79
C ARG A 362 3.86 9.61 12.33
N SER A 363 4.22 10.87 12.15
CA SER A 363 5.35 11.48 12.86
C SER A 363 4.93 11.77 14.30
N HIS A 364 5.86 11.75 15.23
CA HIS A 364 5.64 12.23 16.60
C HIS A 364 5.09 13.67 16.57
N GLU A 365 5.65 14.53 15.72
CA GLU A 365 5.23 15.91 15.54
C GLU A 365 3.79 16.02 14.99
N THR A 366 3.40 15.07 14.12
CA THR A 366 2.02 15.01 13.62
C THR A 366 1.06 14.55 14.70
N GLU A 367 1.46 13.60 15.53
CA GLU A 367 0.66 13.14 16.68
C GLU A 367 0.48 14.26 17.71
N GLU A 368 1.53 15.04 17.98
CA GLU A 368 1.46 16.18 18.88
C GLU A 368 0.56 17.31 18.40
N LEU A 369 0.46 17.52 17.08
CA LEU A 369 -0.37 18.57 16.48
C LEU A 369 -1.82 18.12 16.28
N GLN A 370 -2.05 16.82 16.09
CA GLN A 370 -3.39 16.29 15.81
C GLN A 370 -4.33 16.49 17.01
N GLY A 371 -5.29 17.41 16.87
CA GLY A 371 -6.29 17.69 17.91
C GLY A 371 -5.96 18.90 18.79
N LYS A 372 -4.82 19.57 18.59
CA LYS A 372 -4.62 20.94 19.06
C LYS A 372 -5.36 21.85 18.09
N GLY A 373 -6.66 22.05 18.34
CA GLY A 373 -7.61 22.80 17.49
C GLY A 373 -7.14 24.18 17.01
N ASP A 374 -6.13 24.74 17.69
CA ASP A 374 -5.55 26.05 17.43
C ASP A 374 -4.18 25.99 16.74
N SER A 375 -3.79 24.86 16.15
CA SER A 375 -2.49 24.75 15.47
C SER A 375 -2.39 25.80 14.37
N SER A 376 -1.50 26.77 14.56
CA SER A 376 -1.39 27.90 13.63
C SER A 376 -0.84 27.46 12.28
N ASN A 377 -1.06 28.28 11.25
CA ASN A 377 -0.43 28.04 9.95
C ASN A 377 1.10 28.04 10.07
N GLU A 378 1.69 28.78 11.01
CA GLU A 378 3.14 28.74 11.26
C GLU A 378 3.59 27.36 11.75
N GLN A 379 2.89 26.76 12.73
CA GLN A 379 3.25 25.44 13.25
C GLN A 379 3.13 24.34 12.19
N LEU A 380 2.10 24.40 11.33
CA LEU A 380 2.00 23.49 10.19
C LEU A 380 3.07 23.75 9.12
N ASN A 381 3.61 24.97 9.03
CA ASN A 381 4.70 25.29 8.13
C ASN A 381 6.05 24.74 8.61
N GLU A 382 6.25 24.54 9.91
CA GLU A 382 7.47 23.90 10.44
C GLU A 382 7.59 22.43 9.98
N LEU A 383 6.46 21.78 9.69
CA LEU A 383 6.43 20.43 9.13
C LEU A 383 6.74 20.37 7.62
N LYS A 384 7.02 21.51 6.98
CA LYS A 384 7.22 21.62 5.54
C LYS A 384 8.71 21.72 5.23
N ASP A 385 9.09 21.23 4.07
CA ASP A 385 10.45 21.38 3.56
C ASP A 385 10.63 22.76 2.87
N PRO A 386 11.35 23.72 3.47
CA PRO A 386 11.53 25.04 2.89
C PRO A 386 12.53 25.02 1.72
N GLU A 387 13.49 24.09 1.71
CA GLU A 387 14.54 24.01 0.70
C GLU A 387 13.96 23.66 -0.67
N TYR A 388 12.92 22.82 -0.67
CA TYR A 388 12.23 22.41 -1.90
C TYR A 388 11.09 23.33 -2.34
N ALA A 389 10.74 24.34 -1.53
CA ALA A 389 9.58 25.20 -1.79
C ALA A 389 9.66 25.89 -3.15
N GLN A 390 10.81 26.46 -3.52
CA GLN A 390 10.97 27.14 -4.81
C GLN A 390 10.79 26.20 -6.00
N VAL A 391 11.34 24.99 -5.92
CA VAL A 391 11.21 23.97 -6.97
C VAL A 391 9.76 23.53 -7.13
N LEU A 392 9.09 23.22 -6.02
CA LEU A 392 7.69 22.77 -6.03
C LEU A 392 6.75 23.89 -6.51
N ASN A 393 6.95 25.12 -6.05
CA ASN A 393 6.12 26.27 -6.43
C ASN A 393 6.30 26.66 -7.90
N SER A 394 7.49 26.45 -8.46
CA SER A 394 7.74 26.65 -9.89
C SER A 394 7.11 25.53 -10.73
N ARG A 395 7.35 24.27 -10.36
CA ARG A 395 6.94 23.10 -11.15
C ARG A 395 5.44 22.79 -11.05
N PHE A 396 4.85 22.95 -9.87
CA PHE A 396 3.46 22.60 -9.58
C PHE A 396 2.65 23.83 -9.13
N LYS A 397 2.93 24.97 -9.76
CA LYS A 397 2.35 26.28 -9.42
C LYS A 397 0.82 26.28 -9.40
N GLU A 398 0.21 25.62 -10.38
CA GLU A 398 -1.24 25.54 -10.53
C GLU A 398 -1.88 24.79 -9.35
N TYR A 399 -1.35 23.62 -8.99
CA TYR A 399 -1.80 22.84 -7.83
C TYR A 399 -1.70 23.66 -6.54
N GLN A 400 -0.53 24.26 -6.30
CA GLN A 400 -0.28 25.01 -5.07
C GLN A 400 -1.22 26.24 -4.96
N ARG A 401 -1.53 26.91 -6.08
CA ARG A 401 -2.46 28.06 -6.10
C ARG A 401 -3.91 27.64 -5.95
N PHE A 402 -4.33 26.59 -6.65
CA PHE A 402 -5.70 26.08 -6.59
C PHE A 402 -6.11 25.75 -5.15
N TYR A 403 -5.20 25.17 -4.36
CA TYR A 403 -5.43 24.85 -2.95
C TYR A 403 -5.01 25.94 -1.97
N GLY A 404 -4.58 27.12 -2.44
CA GLY A 404 -4.20 28.25 -1.59
C GLY A 404 -2.94 28.01 -0.74
N TYR A 405 -2.06 27.10 -1.15
CA TYR A 405 -0.78 26.85 -0.50
C TYR A 405 0.27 27.92 -0.81
N ILE A 406 0.07 28.66 -1.90
CA ILE A 406 0.82 29.85 -2.31
C ILE A 406 -0.13 30.89 -2.92
N SER A 407 0.33 32.14 -2.99
CA SER A 407 -0.40 33.28 -3.57
C SER A 407 -0.19 33.53 -5.06
#